data_AF-A0AA35NKK6-F1
#
_entry.id   AF-A0AA35NKK6-F1
#
_cell.length_a   1.000
_cell.length_b   1.000
_cell.length_c   1.000
_cell.angle_alpha   90.00
_cell.angle_beta   90.00
_cell.angle_gamma   90.00
#
_symmetry.space_group_name_H-M   'P 1'
#
loop_
_entity.id
_entity.type
_entity.pdbx_description
1 polymer ?
#
loop_
_entity_poly.entity_id
_entity_poly.type
_entity_poly.pdbx_seq_one_letter_code
_entity_poly.pdbx_strand_id
1 'polypeptide(L)'
;MKINISRPLQILQWSSYIVAAFFIQLLVILPLSVLIYHDFYLRLLPADSSNVVPLNTFNILQGIQFGTKFFQSISSIPVGTDLPQTTDNGLPQPIPMRDNIEYKLDLNLQFYCQHKMGRLNLDSMLIDVYRGPGPILRSPGRVDNEDEKIFHTSRPIVCLTVEDSLSPQEVEQLGPSRLNAYNEEWLNSIIIEDKISLDSSYETVSIFLKTEMAQASLILKPESGATFRMNFEQGLRNLMLRKRFLSYVIGISIFHCIICMLFFLTGCIAFVFVRKGQTKSKKQS
;
A
#
# COMPACT_ATOMS: atom_id res chain seq x y z
N MET A 1 38.40 14.29 -57.02
CA MET A 1 37.79 13.35 -56.06
C MET A 1 36.29 13.70 -55.98
N LYS A 2 35.40 12.90 -56.56
CA LYS A 2 33.95 13.18 -56.52
C LYS A 2 33.43 12.74 -55.14
N ILE A 3 33.14 13.70 -54.27
CA ILE A 3 32.53 13.44 -52.96
C ILE A 3 31.13 12.90 -53.23
N ASN A 4 30.88 11.67 -52.78
CA ASN A 4 29.62 10.97 -53.02
C ASN A 4 28.56 11.49 -52.02
N ILE A 5 27.95 12.64 -52.36
CA ILE A 5 26.95 13.37 -51.54
C ILE A 5 25.69 12.52 -51.26
N SER A 6 25.50 11.41 -51.95
CA SER A 6 24.37 10.48 -51.78
C SER A 6 24.30 9.83 -50.39
N ARG A 7 25.44 9.44 -49.80
CA ARG A 7 25.49 8.79 -48.48
C ARG A 7 25.10 9.70 -47.31
N PRO A 8 25.63 10.93 -47.17
CA PRO A 8 25.21 11.82 -46.08
C PRO A 8 23.74 12.23 -46.22
N LEU A 9 23.23 12.38 -47.44
CA LEU A 9 21.81 12.70 -47.67
C LEU A 9 20.88 11.57 -47.24
N GLN A 10 21.25 10.31 -47.49
CA GLN A 10 20.50 9.15 -46.99
C GLN A 10 20.49 9.09 -45.47
N ILE A 11 21.64 9.31 -44.80
CA ILE A 11 21.72 9.34 -43.34
C ILE A 11 20.81 10.44 -42.76
N LEU A 12 20.80 11.62 -43.38
CA LEU A 12 19.91 12.72 -42.98
C LEU A 12 18.44 12.31 -43.08
N GLN A 13 18.03 11.66 -44.19
CA GLN A 13 16.66 11.16 -44.35
C GLN A 13 16.29 10.12 -43.28
N TRP A 14 17.14 9.11 -43.05
CA TRP A 14 16.94 8.13 -41.98
C TRP A 14 16.85 8.78 -40.60
N SER A 15 17.72 9.75 -40.30
CA SER A 15 17.66 10.49 -39.04
C SER A 15 16.35 11.25 -38.89
N SER A 16 15.84 11.88 -39.96
CA SER A 16 14.56 12.58 -39.92
C SER A 16 13.39 11.64 -39.65
N TYR A 17 13.42 10.41 -40.22
CA TYR A 17 12.40 9.40 -39.96
C TYR A 17 12.46 8.85 -38.54
N ILE A 18 13.67 8.62 -38.01
CA ILE A 18 13.86 8.19 -36.61
C ILE A 18 13.36 9.27 -35.65
N VAL A 19 13.72 10.53 -35.90
CA VAL A 19 13.28 11.67 -35.09
C VAL A 19 11.76 11.83 -35.14
N ALA A 20 11.15 11.76 -36.33
CA ALA A 20 9.70 11.83 -36.48
C ALA A 20 9.00 10.66 -35.76
N ALA A 21 9.50 9.43 -35.90
CA ALA A 21 8.97 8.26 -35.21
C ALA A 21 9.09 8.41 -33.68
N PHE A 22 10.22 8.92 -33.20
CA PHE A 22 10.42 9.21 -31.78
C PHE A 22 9.42 10.25 -31.26
N PHE A 23 9.19 11.34 -32.01
CA PHE A 23 8.17 12.33 -31.64
C PHE A 23 6.76 11.74 -31.60
N ILE A 24 6.39 10.90 -32.57
CA ILE A 24 5.09 10.21 -32.58
C ILE A 24 4.97 9.31 -31.33
N GLN A 25 6.03 8.56 -31.00
CA GLN A 25 6.06 7.71 -29.82
C GLN A 25 5.87 8.51 -28.53
N LEU A 26 6.61 9.60 -28.37
CA LEU A 26 6.64 10.39 -27.14
C LEU A 26 5.42 11.29 -26.96
N LEU A 27 4.90 11.89 -28.05
CA LEU A 27 3.82 12.88 -27.98
C LEU A 27 2.43 12.28 -28.21
N VAL A 28 2.32 11.15 -28.91
CA VAL A 28 1.02 10.55 -29.25
C VAL A 28 0.83 9.21 -28.57
N ILE A 29 1.73 8.25 -28.81
CA ILE A 29 1.52 6.87 -28.38
C ILE A 29 1.65 6.73 -26.86
N LEU A 30 2.68 7.31 -26.26
CA LEU A 30 2.91 7.22 -24.82
C LEU A 30 1.79 7.89 -24.01
N PRO A 31 1.38 9.15 -24.27
CA PRO A 31 0.26 9.78 -23.54
C PRO A 31 -1.04 9.01 -23.71
N LEU A 32 -1.31 8.49 -24.92
CA LEU A 32 -2.49 7.67 -25.18
C LEU A 32 -2.46 6.36 -24.38
N SER A 33 -1.32 5.67 -24.30
CA SER A 33 -1.19 4.46 -23.49
C SER A 33 -1.41 4.74 -22.00
N VAL A 34 -0.91 5.87 -21.50
CA VAL A 34 -1.09 6.28 -20.11
C VAL A 34 -2.57 6.56 -19.84
N LEU A 35 -3.25 7.33 -20.70
CA LEU A 35 -4.66 7.68 -20.53
C LEU A 35 -5.57 6.44 -20.54
N ILE A 36 -5.41 5.56 -21.54
CA ILE A 36 -6.25 4.36 -21.66
C ILE A 36 -5.99 3.42 -20.48
N TYR A 37 -4.72 3.20 -20.13
CA TYR A 37 -4.40 2.34 -19.00
C TYR A 37 -4.87 2.92 -17.67
N HIS A 38 -4.77 4.24 -17.48
CA HIS A 38 -5.26 4.91 -16.28
C HIS A 38 -6.76 4.72 -16.09
N ASP A 39 -7.56 4.92 -17.14
CA ASP A 39 -9.01 4.67 -17.10
C ASP A 39 -9.33 3.19 -16.82
N PHE A 40 -8.63 2.27 -17.51
CA PHE A 40 -8.76 0.84 -17.23
C PHE A 40 -8.40 0.48 -15.78
N TYR A 41 -7.31 1.06 -15.26
CA TYR A 41 -6.82 0.80 -13.91
C TYR A 41 -7.82 1.27 -12.85
N LEU A 42 -8.35 2.50 -12.98
CA LEU A 42 -9.32 3.05 -12.03
C LEU A 42 -10.65 2.28 -12.03
N ARG A 43 -11.09 1.76 -13.18
CA ARG A 43 -12.28 0.90 -13.25
C ARG A 43 -12.04 -0.47 -12.64
N LEU A 44 -10.82 -0.99 -12.71
CA LEU A 44 -10.46 -2.29 -12.18
C LEU A 44 -10.24 -2.25 -10.66
N LEU A 45 -9.59 -1.18 -10.19
CA LEU A 45 -9.24 -0.92 -8.81
C LEU A 45 -9.67 0.50 -8.45
N PRO A 46 -10.86 0.65 -7.86
CA PRO A 46 -11.32 1.93 -7.33
C PRO A 46 -10.29 2.54 -6.38
N ALA A 47 -10.18 3.87 -6.35
CA ALA A 47 -9.20 4.56 -5.52
C ALA A 47 -9.39 4.28 -4.01
N ASP A 48 -10.63 3.99 -3.62
CA ASP A 48 -11.08 3.63 -2.28
C ASP A 48 -10.90 2.13 -1.94
N SER A 49 -10.26 1.36 -2.81
CA SER A 49 -9.99 -0.08 -2.58
C SER A 49 -9.04 -0.38 -1.41
N SER A 50 -8.35 0.64 -0.89
CA SER A 50 -7.54 0.53 0.32
C SER A 50 -7.63 1.82 1.13
N ASN A 51 -7.88 1.71 2.43
CA ASN A 51 -7.80 2.84 3.35
C ASN A 51 -6.74 2.57 4.43
N VAL A 52 -5.88 3.54 4.69
CA VAL A 52 -4.86 3.46 5.74
C VAL A 52 -5.35 4.31 6.91
N VAL A 53 -5.55 3.66 8.06
CA VAL A 53 -6.03 4.28 9.28
C VAL A 53 -4.91 4.24 10.31
N PRO A 54 -4.32 5.39 10.68
CA PRO A 54 -3.32 5.45 11.74
C PRO A 54 -3.88 4.95 13.07
N LEU A 55 -3.07 4.29 13.89
CA LEU A 55 -3.55 3.77 15.18
C LEU A 55 -3.89 4.87 16.20
N ASN A 56 -3.37 6.08 16.02
CA ASN A 56 -3.68 7.22 16.88
C ASN A 56 -5.12 7.74 16.72
N THR A 57 -5.83 7.38 15.64
CA THR A 57 -7.24 7.73 15.41
C THR A 57 -8.19 6.69 16.00
N PHE A 58 -7.68 5.68 16.72
CA PHE A 58 -8.51 4.71 17.43
C PHE A 58 -8.79 5.21 18.85
N ASN A 59 -9.90 4.76 19.43
CA ASN A 59 -10.06 4.89 20.87
C ASN A 59 -9.10 3.94 21.57
N ILE A 60 -8.40 4.45 22.59
CA ILE A 60 -7.36 3.72 23.30
C ILE A 60 -7.83 3.46 24.74
N LEU A 61 -7.86 2.20 25.15
CA LEU A 61 -8.00 1.79 26.54
C LEU A 61 -6.69 1.15 27.00
N GLN A 62 -5.98 1.85 27.89
CA GLN A 62 -4.77 1.35 28.52
C GLN A 62 -5.11 0.77 29.90
N GLY A 63 -4.68 -0.47 30.15
CA GLY A 63 -4.83 -1.13 31.44
C GLY A 63 -3.51 -1.72 31.91
N ILE A 64 -3.06 -1.34 33.12
CA ILE A 64 -1.79 -1.78 33.72
C ILE A 64 -1.70 -3.31 33.85
N GLN A 65 -2.82 -4.03 33.89
CA GLN A 65 -2.86 -5.50 34.03
C GLN A 65 -3.24 -6.25 32.75
N PHE A 66 -3.62 -5.54 31.68
CA PHE A 66 -4.28 -6.17 30.53
C PHE A 66 -3.63 -5.81 29.18
N GLY A 67 -2.82 -4.74 29.12
CA GLY A 67 -2.24 -4.27 27.86
C GLY A 67 -3.01 -3.09 27.28
N THR A 68 -2.87 -2.88 25.97
CA THR A 68 -3.47 -1.74 25.25
C THR A 68 -4.50 -2.24 24.25
N LYS A 69 -5.76 -1.81 24.40
CA LYS A 69 -6.85 -2.06 23.45
C LYS A 69 -7.07 -0.83 22.58
N PHE A 70 -6.96 -0.99 21.27
CA PHE A 70 -7.38 -0.03 20.25
C PHE A 70 -8.73 -0.50 19.73
N PHE A 71 -9.73 0.37 19.68
CA PHE A 71 -11.05 0.01 19.16
C PHE A 71 -11.69 1.19 18.43
N GLN A 72 -12.45 0.87 17.39
CA GLN A 72 -13.12 1.87 16.58
C GLN A 72 -14.37 1.29 15.93
N SER A 73 -15.38 2.15 15.74
CA SER A 73 -16.57 1.79 14.96
C SER A 73 -16.28 1.82 13.46
N ILE A 74 -16.96 0.96 12.73
CA ILE A 74 -16.96 0.87 11.28
C ILE A 74 -18.22 1.60 10.79
N SER A 75 -18.04 2.54 9.86
CA SER A 75 -19.13 3.19 9.16
C SER A 75 -19.31 2.51 7.81
N SER A 76 -20.41 1.77 7.65
CA SER A 76 -20.81 1.19 6.36
C SER A 76 -21.32 2.29 5.43
N ILE A 77 -20.67 2.43 4.27
CA ILE A 77 -20.99 3.42 3.24
C ILE A 77 -21.48 2.69 1.98
N PRO A 78 -22.68 3.01 1.46
CA PRO A 78 -23.24 2.35 0.29
C PRO A 78 -22.41 2.62 -0.97
N VAL A 79 -22.46 1.68 -1.91
CA VAL A 79 -21.77 1.79 -3.21
C VAL A 79 -22.31 2.99 -4.01
N GLY A 80 -21.42 3.78 -4.58
CA GLY A 80 -21.78 4.94 -5.44
C GLY A 80 -21.69 6.30 -4.77
N THR A 81 -21.43 6.35 -3.45
CA THR A 81 -21.04 7.58 -2.73
C THR A 81 -19.52 7.67 -2.60
N ASP A 82 -18.95 8.85 -2.37
CA ASP A 82 -17.51 8.95 -2.12
C ASP A 82 -17.17 8.39 -0.74
N LEU A 83 -16.16 7.52 -0.66
CA LEU A 83 -15.68 6.99 0.62
C LEU A 83 -14.86 8.09 1.33
N PRO A 84 -15.27 8.58 2.51
CA PRO A 84 -14.49 9.60 3.20
C PRO A 84 -13.13 9.04 3.60
N GLN A 85 -12.11 9.90 3.65
CA GLN A 85 -10.79 9.50 4.13
C GLN A 85 -10.66 9.80 5.62
N THR A 86 -10.04 8.88 6.36
CA THR A 86 -9.67 9.10 7.76
C THR A 86 -8.51 10.07 7.82
N THR A 87 -8.66 11.13 8.62
CA THR A 87 -7.62 12.16 8.77
C THR A 87 -6.77 11.88 10.00
N ASP A 88 -5.45 12.03 9.87
CA ASP A 88 -4.52 11.93 10.99
C ASP A 88 -4.53 13.23 11.81
N ASN A 89 -5.56 13.40 12.63
CA ASN A 89 -5.74 14.55 13.52
C ASN A 89 -5.66 14.16 15.01
N GLY A 90 -5.33 12.90 15.31
CA GLY A 90 -5.31 12.35 16.66
C GLY A 90 -6.68 12.25 17.35
N LEU A 91 -7.79 12.45 16.61
CA LEU A 91 -9.14 12.31 17.13
C LEU A 91 -9.74 10.98 16.67
N PRO A 92 -10.49 10.28 17.56
CA PRO A 92 -11.20 9.08 17.19
C PRO A 92 -12.20 9.31 16.06
N GLN A 93 -12.08 8.55 14.96
CA GLN A 93 -12.94 8.66 13.78
C GLN A 93 -13.42 7.28 13.36
N PRO A 94 -14.71 7.11 12.98
CA PRO A 94 -15.21 5.86 12.46
C PRO A 94 -14.45 5.47 11.18
N ILE A 95 -14.24 4.18 10.99
CA ILE A 95 -13.52 3.63 9.83
C ILE A 95 -14.52 3.45 8.70
N PRO A 96 -14.42 4.22 7.60
CA PRO A 96 -15.35 4.09 6.51
C PRO A 96 -15.02 2.84 5.68
N MET A 97 -16.01 1.98 5.51
CA MET A 97 -15.92 0.75 4.71
C MET A 97 -17.14 0.66 3.81
N ARG A 98 -17.00 0.03 2.64
CA ARG A 98 -18.13 -0.21 1.73
C ARG A 98 -19.02 -1.34 2.24
N ASP A 99 -20.33 -1.13 2.16
CA ASP A 99 -21.32 -2.18 2.42
C ASP A 99 -21.14 -3.37 1.45
N ASN A 100 -21.40 -4.57 1.95
CA ASN A 100 -21.38 -5.83 1.19
C ASN A 100 -20.05 -6.17 0.51
N ILE A 101 -18.93 -5.61 0.99
CA ILE A 101 -17.58 -5.94 0.53
C ILE A 101 -16.77 -6.49 1.70
N GLU A 102 -16.14 -7.63 1.50
CA GLU A 102 -15.17 -8.18 2.45
C GLU A 102 -13.86 -7.41 2.34
N TYR A 103 -13.22 -7.13 3.47
CA TYR A 103 -11.93 -6.47 3.58
C TYR A 103 -10.91 -7.38 4.26
N LYS A 104 -9.66 -7.12 3.97
CA LYS A 104 -8.50 -7.62 4.70
C LYS A 104 -7.94 -6.51 5.55
N LEU A 105 -7.66 -6.84 6.80
CA LEU A 105 -6.95 -5.98 7.73
C LEU A 105 -5.48 -6.36 7.74
N ASP A 106 -4.64 -5.43 7.31
CA ASP A 106 -3.20 -5.51 7.51
C ASP A 106 -2.79 -4.59 8.66
N LEU A 107 -1.88 -5.06 9.51
CA LEU A 107 -1.36 -4.31 10.64
C LEU A 107 0.13 -4.04 10.43
N ASN A 108 0.51 -2.78 10.54
CA ASN A 108 1.90 -2.34 10.58
C ASN A 108 2.14 -1.70 11.95
N LEU A 109 2.82 -2.41 12.84
CA LEU A 109 3.07 -1.98 14.21
C LEU A 109 4.55 -1.65 14.37
N GLN A 110 4.84 -0.41 14.73
CA GLN A 110 6.18 0.04 15.09
C GLN A 110 6.14 0.64 16.50
N PHE A 111 6.84 0.02 17.45
CA PHE A 111 6.76 0.47 18.84
C PHE A 111 8.04 0.21 19.61
N TYR A 112 8.24 1.02 20.64
CA TYR A 112 9.17 0.73 21.72
C TYR A 112 8.42 0.03 22.85
N CYS A 113 9.09 -0.92 23.47
CA CYS A 113 8.61 -1.57 24.68
C CYS A 113 9.50 -1.17 25.84
N GLN A 114 8.91 -0.83 26.99
CA GLN A 114 9.64 -0.54 28.21
C GLN A 114 9.10 -1.37 29.37
N HIS A 115 9.97 -2.11 30.02
CA HIS A 115 9.65 -2.82 31.25
C HIS A 115 9.73 -1.88 32.46
N LYS A 116 8.73 -1.98 33.34
CA LYS A 116 8.75 -1.25 34.63
C LYS A 116 9.65 -1.89 35.68
N MET A 117 10.06 -3.16 35.50
CA MET A 117 10.93 -3.89 36.42
C MET A 117 12.15 -4.45 35.69
N GLY A 118 13.33 -4.38 36.32
CA GLY A 118 14.60 -4.89 35.79
C GLY A 118 14.55 -6.40 35.59
N ARG A 119 14.26 -6.84 34.38
CA ARG A 119 14.18 -8.24 33.93
C ARG A 119 14.91 -8.37 32.59
N LEU A 120 14.82 -9.54 31.97
CA LEU A 120 15.35 -9.78 30.63
C LEU A 120 14.73 -8.82 29.60
N ASN A 121 15.53 -8.45 28.61
CA ASN A 121 15.14 -7.54 27.53
C ASN A 121 14.24 -8.21 26.48
N LEU A 122 13.91 -9.50 26.63
CA LEU A 122 13.11 -10.28 25.70
C LEU A 122 11.75 -10.63 26.32
N ASP A 123 10.68 -10.37 25.58
CA ASP A 123 9.31 -10.75 25.95
C ASP A 123 8.54 -11.20 24.69
N SER A 124 7.33 -11.72 24.87
CA SER A 124 6.41 -12.08 23.79
C SER A 124 5.25 -11.09 23.73
N MET A 125 5.03 -10.49 22.55
CA MET A 125 3.85 -9.69 22.24
C MET A 125 2.73 -10.60 21.73
N LEU A 126 1.62 -10.62 22.44
CA LEU A 126 0.38 -11.25 22.01
C LEU A 126 -0.51 -10.20 21.35
N ILE A 127 -0.89 -10.49 20.11
CA ILE A 127 -1.74 -9.62 19.28
C ILE A 127 -3.04 -10.37 19.04
N ASP A 128 -4.13 -9.83 19.58
CA ASP A 128 -5.48 -10.35 19.43
C ASP A 128 -6.33 -9.35 18.65
N VAL A 129 -7.10 -9.82 17.67
CA VAL A 129 -8.07 -8.97 16.96
C VAL A 129 -9.46 -9.54 17.15
N TYR A 130 -10.39 -8.67 17.51
CA TYR A 130 -11.79 -8.99 17.76
C TYR A 130 -12.69 -8.16 16.86
N ARG A 131 -13.85 -8.73 16.54
CA ARG A 131 -14.97 -8.07 15.88
C ARG A 131 -16.21 -8.16 16.77
N GLY A 132 -17.09 -7.16 16.72
CA GLY A 132 -18.29 -7.15 17.55
C GLY A 132 -19.40 -6.23 17.02
N PRO A 133 -20.64 -6.40 17.53
CA PRO A 133 -21.83 -5.67 17.07
C PRO A 133 -21.96 -4.25 17.65
N GLY A 134 -20.86 -3.56 17.93
CA GLY A 134 -20.89 -2.16 18.40
C GLY A 134 -19.96 -1.89 19.58
N PRO A 135 -19.57 -0.63 19.84
CA PRO A 135 -18.59 -0.32 20.87
C PRO A 135 -19.26 -0.30 22.25
N ILE A 136 -19.17 -1.40 23.01
CA ILE A 136 -19.44 -1.36 24.45
C ILE A 136 -18.17 -0.82 25.13
N LEU A 137 -18.20 0.47 25.51
CA LEU A 137 -17.16 1.12 26.33
C LEU A 137 -17.12 0.48 27.73
N ARG A 138 -16.47 -0.67 27.88
CA ARG A 138 -16.28 -1.34 29.17
C ARG A 138 -14.87 -1.91 29.33
N SER A 139 -14.51 -2.17 30.59
CA SER A 139 -13.15 -2.42 31.06
C SER A 139 -12.36 -3.47 30.24
N PRO A 140 -11.05 -3.26 30.04
CA PRO A 140 -10.18 -4.00 29.11
C PRO A 140 -9.91 -5.49 29.44
N GLY A 141 -10.67 -6.10 30.35
CA GLY A 141 -10.47 -7.48 30.82
C GLY A 141 -11.68 -8.41 30.67
N ARG A 142 -12.85 -7.90 30.24
CA ARG A 142 -14.00 -8.74 29.85
C ARG A 142 -14.10 -8.73 28.33
N VAL A 143 -13.74 -9.86 27.73
CA VAL A 143 -14.27 -10.22 26.41
C VAL A 143 -15.77 -10.37 26.65
N ASP A 144 -16.57 -9.43 26.14
CA ASP A 144 -18.02 -9.62 26.17
C ASP A 144 -18.33 -10.90 25.37
N ASN A 145 -19.34 -11.67 25.77
CA ASN A 145 -19.73 -12.90 25.08
C ASN A 145 -20.09 -12.70 23.59
N GLU A 146 -20.11 -11.46 23.11
CA GLU A 146 -20.45 -11.04 21.75
C GLU A 146 -19.25 -10.61 20.90
N ASP A 147 -18.08 -10.33 21.51
CA ASP A 147 -16.85 -10.02 20.77
C ASP A 147 -16.21 -11.33 20.27
N GLU A 148 -16.23 -11.55 18.97
CA GLU A 148 -15.63 -12.74 18.37
C GLU A 148 -14.16 -12.49 18.07
N LYS A 149 -13.29 -13.35 18.60
CA LYS A 149 -11.86 -13.34 18.31
C LYS A 149 -11.61 -13.92 16.92
N ILE A 150 -11.17 -13.08 15.98
CA ILE A 150 -10.90 -13.50 14.60
C ILE A 150 -9.43 -13.81 14.32
N PHE A 151 -8.52 -13.29 15.15
CA PHE A 151 -7.10 -13.49 14.94
C PHE A 151 -6.32 -13.49 16.26
N HIS A 152 -5.28 -14.32 16.29
CA HIS A 152 -4.35 -14.45 17.39
C HIS A 152 -2.94 -14.70 16.84
N THR A 153 -1.95 -13.99 17.34
CA THR A 153 -0.55 -14.34 17.12
C THR A 153 0.32 -13.94 18.30
N SER A 154 1.47 -14.60 18.43
CA SER A 154 2.53 -14.26 19.39
C SER A 154 3.82 -13.99 18.63
N ARG A 155 4.52 -12.91 18.97
CA ARG A 155 5.79 -12.51 18.36
C ARG A 155 6.80 -12.12 19.43
N PRO A 156 8.07 -12.54 19.31
CA PRO A 156 9.10 -12.06 20.21
C PRO A 156 9.35 -10.57 20.00
N ILE A 157 9.57 -9.85 21.09
CA ILE A 157 9.87 -8.42 21.12
C ILE A 157 11.05 -8.13 22.06
N VAL A 158 11.71 -7.01 21.82
CA VAL A 158 12.76 -6.47 22.68
C VAL A 158 12.20 -5.30 23.49
N CYS A 159 12.42 -5.31 24.80
CA CYS A 159 11.94 -4.30 25.73
C CYS A 159 13.11 -3.68 26.49
N LEU A 160 13.10 -2.35 26.59
CA LEU A 160 14.05 -1.57 27.36
C LEU A 160 13.81 -1.77 28.85
N THR A 161 14.89 -1.96 29.59
CA THR A 161 14.87 -1.98 31.05
C THR A 161 15.46 -0.70 31.62
N VAL A 162 15.37 -0.56 32.94
CA VAL A 162 15.97 0.59 33.66
C VAL A 162 17.50 0.55 33.61
N GLU A 163 18.09 -0.62 33.38
CA GLU A 163 19.54 -0.85 33.36
C GLU A 163 20.15 -0.60 31.97
N ASP A 164 19.35 -0.64 30.90
CA ASP A 164 19.78 -0.40 29.51
C ASP A 164 19.98 1.10 29.18
N SER A 165 20.10 1.95 30.21
CA SER A 165 20.45 3.35 29.99
C SER A 165 21.91 3.46 29.53
N LEU A 166 22.12 3.87 28.27
CA LEU A 166 23.45 4.09 27.70
C LEU A 166 24.31 4.99 28.58
N SER A 167 25.54 4.57 28.83
CA SER A 167 26.50 5.35 29.61
C SER A 167 26.95 6.60 28.83
N PRO A 168 27.30 7.71 29.51
CA PRO A 168 27.78 8.92 28.84
C PRO A 168 28.99 8.71 27.91
N GLN A 169 29.81 7.67 28.18
CA GLN A 169 31.00 7.34 27.39
C GLN A 169 30.65 6.65 26.06
N GLU A 170 29.63 5.79 26.03
CA GLU A 170 29.11 5.18 24.80
C GLU A 170 28.43 6.24 23.91
N VAL A 171 27.82 7.25 24.54
CA VAL A 171 27.18 8.38 23.85
C VAL A 171 28.19 9.23 23.05
N GLU A 172 29.42 9.40 23.55
CA GLU A 172 30.48 10.11 22.82
C GLU A 172 31.01 9.30 21.61
N GLN A 173 30.97 7.97 21.68
CA GLN A 173 31.44 7.08 20.60
C GLN A 173 30.44 6.91 19.47
N LEU A 174 29.13 7.00 19.75
CA LEU A 174 28.04 6.78 18.78
C LEU A 174 27.78 7.97 17.83
N GLY A 175 28.43 9.11 18.04
CA GLY A 175 28.31 10.28 17.16
C GLY A 175 26.91 10.94 17.15
N PRO A 176 26.59 11.80 16.16
CA PRO A 176 25.44 12.70 16.21
C PRO A 176 24.06 12.03 16.06
N SER A 177 23.95 10.72 15.82
CA SER A 177 22.67 10.06 15.56
C SER A 177 22.27 9.01 16.61
N ARG A 178 22.26 9.43 17.89
CA ARG A 178 21.74 8.61 19.00
C ARG A 178 20.38 7.97 18.71
N LEU A 179 19.48 8.71 18.06
CA LEU A 179 18.15 8.22 17.70
C LEU A 179 18.20 7.05 16.69
N ASN A 180 19.20 7.03 15.80
CA ASN A 180 19.33 5.98 14.80
C ASN A 180 19.80 4.67 15.42
N ALA A 181 20.82 4.70 16.29
CA ALA A 181 21.24 3.52 17.04
C ALA A 181 20.08 2.98 17.90
N TYR A 182 19.34 3.87 18.55
CA TYR A 182 18.16 3.50 19.33
C TYR A 182 17.03 2.88 18.48
N ASN A 183 16.85 3.37 17.25
CA ASN A 183 15.92 2.79 16.29
C ASN A 183 16.35 1.39 15.83
N GLU A 184 17.64 1.16 15.62
CA GLU A 184 18.13 -0.13 15.16
C GLU A 184 18.04 -1.21 16.24
N GLU A 185 18.28 -0.86 17.49
CA GLU A 185 18.32 -1.81 18.60
C GLU A 185 16.95 -2.08 19.24
N TRP A 186 16.14 -1.04 19.45
CA TRP A 186 14.98 -1.10 20.36
C TRP A 186 13.62 -0.95 19.68
N LEU A 187 13.61 -0.63 18.39
CA LEU A 187 12.35 -0.51 17.64
C LEU A 187 11.85 -1.90 17.24
N ASN A 188 10.71 -2.29 17.77
CA ASN A 188 10.02 -3.48 17.33
C ASN A 188 9.17 -3.15 16.11
N SER A 189 9.32 -3.94 15.05
CA SER A 189 8.51 -3.84 13.83
C SER A 189 7.79 -5.16 13.58
N ILE A 190 6.46 -5.14 13.64
CA ILE A 190 5.61 -6.31 13.39
C ILE A 190 4.65 -5.97 12.25
N ILE A 191 4.78 -6.73 11.16
CA ILE A 191 3.94 -6.59 9.97
C ILE A 191 3.08 -7.84 9.82
N ILE A 192 1.77 -7.67 9.76
CA ILE A 192 0.78 -8.73 9.57
C ILE A 192 -0.01 -8.39 8.32
N GLU A 193 0.15 -9.20 7.27
CA GLU A 193 -0.51 -9.00 5.97
C GLU A 193 -1.36 -10.21 5.60
N ASP A 194 -2.53 -9.98 5.00
CA ASP A 194 -3.40 -11.01 4.39
C ASP A 194 -3.86 -12.13 5.36
N LYS A 195 -3.85 -11.90 6.68
CA LYS A 195 -4.25 -12.91 7.69
C LYS A 195 -5.61 -12.67 8.33
N ILE A 196 -6.11 -11.44 8.29
CA ILE A 196 -7.33 -11.05 9.01
C ILE A 196 -8.36 -10.63 7.97
N SER A 197 -9.50 -11.33 7.91
CA SER A 197 -10.64 -10.95 7.09
C SER A 197 -11.74 -10.32 7.94
N LEU A 198 -12.35 -9.28 7.37
CA LEU A 198 -13.44 -8.50 7.95
C LEU A 198 -14.56 -8.45 6.92
N ASP A 199 -15.72 -8.96 7.29
CA ASP A 199 -16.94 -8.80 6.51
C ASP A 199 -17.55 -7.42 6.81
N SER A 200 -18.32 -6.92 5.85
CA SER A 200 -19.10 -5.68 5.91
C SER A 200 -20.22 -5.66 6.95
N SER A 201 -20.55 -6.82 7.53
CA SER A 201 -21.58 -6.95 8.58
C SER A 201 -21.13 -6.48 9.97
N TYR A 202 -19.85 -6.15 10.15
CA TYR A 202 -19.30 -5.78 11.46
C TYR A 202 -19.36 -4.28 11.73
N GLU A 203 -19.78 -3.93 12.95
CA GLU A 203 -19.90 -2.53 13.38
C GLU A 203 -18.66 -2.04 14.12
N THR A 204 -17.80 -2.94 14.62
CA THR A 204 -16.56 -2.57 15.31
C THR A 204 -15.41 -3.51 15.03
N VAL A 205 -14.21 -2.95 15.12
CA VAL A 205 -12.95 -3.67 15.15
C VAL A 205 -12.18 -3.27 16.40
N SER A 206 -11.57 -4.26 17.06
CA SER A 206 -10.63 -3.98 18.15
C SER A 206 -9.35 -4.81 18.04
N ILE A 207 -8.24 -4.15 18.32
CA ILE A 207 -6.88 -4.69 18.29
C ILE A 207 -6.35 -4.60 19.71
N PHE A 208 -5.95 -5.74 20.26
CA PHE A 208 -5.48 -5.84 21.62
C PHE A 208 -4.02 -6.30 21.63
N LEU A 209 -3.17 -5.43 22.18
CA LEU A 209 -1.73 -5.65 22.31
C LEU A 209 -1.41 -5.88 23.78
N LYS A 210 -0.94 -7.08 24.12
CA LYS A 210 -0.53 -7.41 25.49
C LYS A 210 0.82 -8.12 25.45
N THR A 211 1.66 -7.85 26.43
CA THR A 211 2.83 -8.70 26.64
C THR A 211 2.48 -9.86 27.57
N GLU A 212 3.21 -10.96 27.47
CA GLU A 212 2.91 -12.19 28.23
C GLU A 212 2.88 -11.95 29.75
N MET A 213 3.73 -11.04 30.22
CA MET A 213 3.85 -10.69 31.64
C MET A 213 2.98 -9.48 32.05
N ALA A 214 2.27 -8.84 31.12
CA ALA A 214 1.40 -7.67 31.33
C ALA A 214 2.00 -6.51 32.15
N GLN A 215 3.32 -6.31 32.09
CA GLN A 215 4.06 -5.31 32.88
C GLN A 215 4.85 -4.30 32.04
N ALA A 216 4.74 -4.36 30.72
CA ALA A 216 5.41 -3.46 29.81
C ALA A 216 4.50 -2.31 29.36
N SER A 217 5.07 -1.11 29.25
CA SER A 217 4.45 0.01 28.54
C SER A 217 4.89 -0.01 27.08
N LEU A 218 3.92 0.17 26.18
CA LEU A 218 4.14 0.23 24.74
C LEU A 218 4.05 1.68 24.28
N ILE A 219 5.07 2.14 23.55
CA ILE A 219 5.12 3.47 22.96
C ILE A 219 5.08 3.28 21.44
N LEU A 220 3.89 3.49 20.86
CA LEU A 220 3.68 3.37 19.42
C LEU A 220 4.24 4.56 18.67
N LYS A 221 4.90 4.28 17.55
CA LYS A 221 5.29 5.27 16.58
C LYS A 221 4.08 5.73 15.75
N PRO A 222 4.03 7.00 15.29
CA PRO A 222 2.96 7.53 14.45
C PRO A 222 2.77 6.76 13.14
N GLU A 223 3.82 6.15 12.62
CA GLU A 223 3.78 5.33 11.41
C GLU A 223 3.03 4.01 11.59
N SER A 224 2.64 3.66 12.83
CA SER A 224 1.84 2.47 13.10
C SER A 224 0.40 2.67 12.65
N GLY A 225 -0.11 1.72 11.87
CA GLY A 225 -1.42 1.84 11.25
C GLY A 225 -2.06 0.51 10.90
N ALA A 226 -3.36 0.58 10.69
CA ALA A 226 -4.20 -0.48 10.16
C ALA A 226 -4.56 -0.14 8.71
N THR A 227 -4.30 -1.05 7.77
CA THR A 227 -4.72 -0.88 6.37
C THR A 227 -5.89 -1.81 6.09
N PHE A 228 -7.01 -1.23 5.69
CA PHE A 228 -8.23 -1.94 5.29
C PHE A 228 -8.24 -2.03 3.77
N ARG A 229 -8.02 -3.22 3.22
CA ARG A 229 -7.99 -3.46 1.76
C ARG A 229 -9.17 -4.30 1.35
N MET A 230 -9.87 -3.93 0.28
CA MET A 230 -10.93 -4.79 -0.26
C MET A 230 -10.36 -6.16 -0.62
N ASN A 231 -11.06 -7.23 -0.25
CA ASN A 231 -10.72 -8.58 -0.61
C ASN A 231 -11.16 -8.84 -2.05
N PHE A 232 -10.20 -8.82 -2.97
CA PHE A 232 -10.41 -9.40 -4.29
C PHE A 232 -9.99 -10.86 -4.20
N GLU A 233 -10.88 -11.78 -4.60
CA GLU A 233 -10.53 -13.21 -4.75
C GLU A 233 -9.16 -13.36 -5.45
N GLN A 234 -8.39 -14.37 -5.05
CA GLN A 234 -7.00 -14.55 -5.46
C GLN A 234 -6.83 -14.37 -6.98
N GLY A 235 -6.06 -13.36 -7.39
CA GLY A 235 -5.93 -13.03 -8.81
C GLY A 235 -5.15 -11.74 -9.09
N LEU A 236 -5.17 -11.34 -10.36
CA LEU A 236 -4.43 -10.18 -10.89
C LEU A 236 -4.80 -8.87 -10.18
N ARG A 237 -6.06 -8.69 -9.76
CA ARG A 237 -6.51 -7.52 -9.00
C ARG A 237 -5.84 -7.38 -7.63
N ASN A 238 -5.71 -8.47 -6.88
CA ASN A 238 -5.03 -8.45 -5.58
C ASN A 238 -3.53 -8.13 -5.73
N LEU A 239 -2.88 -8.70 -6.76
CA LEU A 239 -1.48 -8.37 -7.08
C LEU A 239 -1.32 -6.89 -7.43
N MET A 240 -2.24 -6.35 -8.25
CA MET A 240 -2.25 -4.93 -8.62
C MET A 240 -2.47 -4.01 -7.44
N LEU A 241 -3.33 -4.40 -6.50
CA LEU A 241 -3.58 -3.62 -5.29
C LEU A 241 -2.36 -3.62 -4.35
N ARG A 242 -1.62 -4.74 -4.27
CA ARG A 242 -0.41 -4.84 -3.43
C ARG A 242 0.80 -4.12 -4.02
N LYS A 243 0.95 -4.11 -5.34
CA LYS A 243 2.09 -3.52 -6.05
C LYS A 243 1.64 -2.44 -7.05
N ARG A 244 0.82 -1.50 -6.57
CA ARG A 244 0.20 -0.43 -7.39
C ARG A 244 1.16 0.21 -8.39
N PHE A 245 2.32 0.68 -7.91
CA PHE A 245 3.31 1.34 -8.77
C PHE A 245 3.85 0.40 -9.86
N LEU A 246 4.29 -0.80 -9.49
CA LEU A 246 4.86 -1.76 -10.45
C LEU A 246 3.81 -2.19 -11.47
N SER A 247 2.61 -2.50 -11.02
CA SER A 247 1.48 -2.85 -11.89
C SER A 247 1.13 -1.71 -12.83
N TYR A 248 1.20 -0.47 -12.37
CA TYR A 248 0.93 0.70 -13.19
C TYR A 248 1.95 0.87 -14.32
N VAL A 249 3.24 0.75 -14.00
CA VAL A 249 4.33 0.84 -15.00
C VAL A 249 4.26 -0.32 -16.00
N ILE A 250 4.05 -1.55 -15.54
CA ILE A 250 3.93 -2.73 -16.41
C ILE A 250 2.70 -2.57 -17.33
N GLY A 251 1.58 -2.10 -16.78
CA GLY A 251 0.36 -1.92 -17.54
C GLY A 251 0.47 -0.86 -18.63
N ILE A 252 1.06 0.30 -18.33
CA ILE A 252 1.39 1.32 -19.34
C ILE A 252 2.25 0.70 -20.45
N SER A 253 3.27 -0.08 -20.08
CA SER A 253 4.18 -0.71 -21.05
C SER A 253 3.46 -1.68 -21.97
N ILE A 254 2.53 -2.49 -21.44
CA ILE A 254 1.72 -3.41 -22.25
C ILE A 254 0.81 -2.64 -23.21
N PHE A 255 0.10 -1.62 -22.74
CA PHE A 255 -0.77 -0.80 -23.60
C PHE A 255 0.03 -0.04 -24.66
N HIS A 256 1.21 0.46 -24.30
CA HIS A 256 2.13 1.08 -25.23
C HIS A 256 2.53 0.10 -26.36
N CYS A 257 2.93 -1.12 -26.03
CA CYS A 257 3.23 -2.16 -27.02
C CYS A 257 2.04 -2.48 -27.93
N ILE A 258 0.83 -2.59 -27.37
CA ILE A 258 -0.38 -2.85 -28.15
C ILE A 258 -0.65 -1.72 -29.15
N ILE A 259 -0.60 -0.47 -28.70
CA ILE A 259 -0.83 0.69 -29.57
C ILE A 259 0.27 0.80 -30.64
N CYS A 260 1.54 0.54 -30.29
CA CYS A 260 2.63 0.45 -31.25
C CYS A 260 2.37 -0.58 -32.34
N MET A 261 1.91 -1.78 -31.97
CA MET A 261 1.57 -2.84 -32.94
C MET A 261 0.40 -2.43 -33.84
N LEU A 262 -0.62 -1.76 -33.31
CA LEU A 262 -1.75 -1.24 -34.09
C LEU A 262 -1.31 -0.15 -35.08
N PHE A 263 -0.46 0.79 -34.65
CA PHE A 263 0.11 1.81 -35.53
C PHE A 263 1.00 1.21 -36.62
N PHE A 264 1.78 0.19 -36.29
CA PHE A 264 2.60 -0.53 -37.25
C PHE A 264 1.73 -1.25 -38.30
N LEU A 265 0.72 -2.00 -37.86
CA LEU A 265 -0.20 -2.71 -38.75
C LEU A 265 -0.96 -1.74 -39.67
N THR A 266 -1.51 -0.66 -39.13
CA THR A 266 -2.22 0.36 -39.92
C THR A 266 -1.28 1.05 -40.91
N GLY A 267 -0.05 1.35 -40.52
CA GLY A 267 0.99 1.87 -41.41
C GLY A 267 1.33 0.92 -42.56
N CYS A 268 1.52 -0.37 -42.28
CA CYS A 268 1.75 -1.40 -43.30
C CYS A 268 0.59 -1.51 -44.28
N ILE A 269 -0.65 -1.54 -43.77
CA ILE A 269 -1.86 -1.61 -44.59
C ILE A 269 -1.97 -0.38 -45.48
N ALA A 270 -1.82 0.82 -44.93
CA ALA A 270 -1.86 2.08 -45.67
C ALA A 270 -0.80 2.11 -46.78
N PHE A 271 0.43 1.67 -46.49
CA PHE A 271 1.50 1.61 -47.47
C PHE A 271 1.17 0.65 -48.64
N VAL A 272 0.61 -0.53 -48.33
CA VAL A 272 0.16 -1.49 -49.35
C VAL A 272 -0.92 -0.87 -50.24
N PHE A 273 -1.89 -0.14 -49.67
CA PHE A 273 -2.94 0.54 -50.43
C PHE A 273 -2.40 1.65 -51.33
N VAL A 274 -1.52 2.52 -50.82
CA VAL A 274 -0.88 3.59 -51.60
C VAL A 274 -0.06 3.02 -52.75
N ARG A 275 0.73 1.97 -52.49
CA ARG A 275 1.53 1.30 -53.52
C ARG A 275 0.65 0.72 -54.62
N LYS A 276 -0.46 0.06 -54.26
CA LYS A 276 -1.46 -0.45 -55.22
C LYS A 276 -2.08 0.69 -56.05
N GLY A 277 -2.42 1.81 -55.42
CA GLY A 277 -2.95 3.01 -56.09
C GLY A 277 -1.98 3.59 -57.13
N GLN A 278 -0.70 3.75 -56.77
CA GLN A 278 0.33 4.24 -57.69
C GLN A 278 0.58 3.30 -58.87
N THR A 279 0.55 1.98 -58.66
CA THR A 279 0.67 1.01 -59.77
C THR A 279 -0.52 1.04 -60.74
N LYS A 280 -1.73 1.39 -60.28
CA LYS A 280 -2.88 1.59 -61.16
C LYS A 280 -2.77 2.88 -61.97
N SER A 281 -2.36 3.98 -61.33
CA SER A 281 -2.14 5.27 -62.01
C SER A 281 -1.07 5.18 -63.11
N LYS A 282 0.05 4.47 -62.87
CA LYS A 282 1.08 4.21 -63.89
C LYS A 282 0.65 3.33 -65.06
N LYS A 283 -0.43 2.55 -64.94
CA LYS A 283 -0.98 1.75 -66.05
C LYS A 283 -1.98 2.53 -66.91
N GLN A 284 -2.40 3.72 -66.47
CA GLN A 284 -3.36 4.59 -67.17
C GLN A 284 -2.70 5.81 -67.85
N SER A 285 -1.40 6.05 -67.63
CA SER A 285 -0.58 6.99 -68.40
C SER A 285 0.21 6.25 -69.47
#